data_AF-A0A962F3M1-F1
#
_entry.id   AF-A0A962F3M1-F1
#
_cell.length_a   1.000
_cell.length_b   1.000
_cell.length_c   1.000
_cell.angle_alpha   90.00
_cell.angle_beta   90.00
_cell.angle_gamma   90.00
#
_symmetry.space_group_name_H-M   'P 1'
#
loop_
_entity.id
_entity.type
_entity.pdbx_description
1 polymer ?
#
loop_
_entity_poly.entity_id
_entity_poly.type
_entity_poly.pdbx_seq_one_letter_code
_entity_poly.pdbx_strand_id
1 'polypeptide(L)'
;MNRVSSGLEQAGLASPETAQPLREEIDVFAQYDPLLADLQKQYLDARAVRKRQLESFGAEDPMAEIAADMEDSAWCAMQTRYIELRDERLLMARVQKEMRAERRERARLSQREKQKRALLFFQQAEIFRRIKDKEQRKKLEVENFLLAFILLWFGPMTGLACPTNNFRA
;
A
#
# COMPACT_ATOMS: atom_id res chain seq x y z
N MET A 1 -11.18 45.98 9.58
CA MET A 1 -9.92 45.23 9.63
C MET A 1 -10.18 43.80 9.18
N ASN A 2 -9.38 43.34 8.22
CA ASN A 2 -9.71 42.38 7.17
C ASN A 2 -9.76 40.90 7.60
N ARG A 3 -10.81 40.18 7.17
CA ARG A 3 -10.89 38.70 7.15
C ARG A 3 -10.17 38.06 5.93
N VAL A 4 -9.58 38.88 5.06
CA VAL A 4 -8.95 38.44 3.80
C VAL A 4 -7.53 37.89 4.06
N SER A 5 -6.88 38.31 5.15
CA SER A 5 -5.49 37.94 5.44
C SER A 5 -5.33 36.50 5.96
N SER A 6 -6.37 35.90 6.55
CA SER A 6 -6.32 34.54 7.08
C SER A 6 -6.45 33.44 6.01
N GLY A 7 -6.79 33.80 4.76
CA GLY A 7 -6.83 32.85 3.64
C GLY A 7 -5.47 32.64 2.95
N LEU A 8 -4.56 33.62 3.05
CA LEU A 8 -3.25 33.60 2.37
C LEU A 8 -2.18 32.89 3.21
N GLU A 9 -2.29 32.84 4.53
CA GLU A 9 -1.34 32.11 5.38
C GLU A 9 -1.50 30.57 5.32
N GLN A 10 -2.64 30.06 4.85
CA GLN A 10 -2.79 28.64 4.53
C GLN A 10 -2.12 28.22 3.22
N ALA A 11 -1.60 29.17 2.44
CA ALA A 11 -0.76 28.90 1.27
C ALA A 11 0.74 28.85 1.62
N GLY A 12 1.09 28.79 2.90
CA GLY A 12 2.45 28.66 3.40
C GLY A 12 2.95 27.22 3.45
N LEU A 13 3.88 26.89 2.54
CA LEU A 13 4.97 25.93 2.73
C LEU A 13 4.55 24.51 3.18
N ALA A 14 3.81 23.83 2.32
CA ALA A 14 3.61 22.40 2.42
C ALA A 14 4.93 21.66 2.13
N SER A 15 5.52 21.07 3.18
CA SER A 15 6.50 19.98 3.12
C SER A 15 6.14 18.97 1.99
N PRO A 16 7.09 18.35 1.28
CA PRO A 16 6.81 17.48 0.13
C PRO A 16 5.83 16.32 0.39
N GLU A 17 5.54 15.97 1.66
CA GLU A 17 4.49 15.00 2.02
C GLU A 17 3.05 15.55 1.99
N THR A 18 2.83 16.86 2.20
CA THR A 18 1.52 17.51 2.03
C THR A 18 1.27 18.01 0.60
N ALA A 19 2.23 17.82 -0.31
CA ALA A 19 2.18 18.25 -1.72
C ALA A 19 1.36 17.32 -2.64
N GLN A 20 1.05 16.10 -2.21
CA GLN A 20 0.26 15.14 -3.02
C GLN A 20 -1.13 15.66 -3.42
N PRO A 21 -1.98 16.19 -2.50
CA PRO A 21 -3.29 16.70 -2.87
C PRO A 21 -3.23 17.91 -3.80
N LEU A 22 -2.18 18.75 -3.69
CA LEU A 22 -1.98 19.91 -4.57
C LEU A 22 -1.59 19.45 -5.98
N ARG A 23 -0.72 18.44 -6.08
CA ARG A 23 -0.29 17.88 -7.36
C ARG A 23 -1.44 17.23 -8.11
N GLU A 24 -2.23 16.40 -7.42
CA GLU A 24 -3.44 15.79 -7.99
C GLU A 24 -4.42 16.86 -8.51
N GLU A 25 -4.58 17.96 -7.77
CA GLU A 25 -5.47 19.04 -8.17
C GLU A 25 -4.97 19.78 -9.41
N ILE A 26 -3.67 20.13 -9.47
CA ILE A 26 -3.04 20.75 -10.65
C ILE A 26 -3.19 19.85 -11.88
N ASP A 27 -2.98 18.54 -11.73
CA ASP A 27 -3.12 17.56 -12.82
C ASP A 27 -4.55 17.53 -13.38
N VAL A 28 -5.57 17.69 -12.53
CA VAL A 28 -6.97 17.78 -12.98
C VAL A 28 -7.23 19.13 -13.65
N PHE A 29 -6.72 20.24 -13.12
CA PHE A 29 -6.87 21.56 -13.76
C PHE A 29 -6.21 21.61 -15.15
N ALA A 30 -5.06 20.98 -15.32
CA ALA A 30 -4.35 20.90 -16.59
C ALA A 30 -5.16 20.20 -17.69
N GLN A 31 -6.11 19.32 -17.35
CA GLN A 31 -7.00 18.69 -18.34
C GLN A 31 -8.01 19.68 -18.92
N TYR A 32 -8.31 20.76 -18.21
CA TYR A 32 -9.31 21.75 -18.61
C TYR A 32 -8.70 23.06 -19.14
N ASP A 33 -7.48 23.42 -18.71
CA ASP A 33 -6.75 24.60 -19.15
C ASP A 33 -5.46 24.21 -19.90
N PRO A 34 -5.43 24.32 -21.25
CA PRO A 34 -4.26 23.97 -22.04
C PRO A 34 -3.01 24.79 -21.69
N LEU A 35 -3.20 26.05 -21.28
CA LEU A 35 -2.09 26.91 -20.88
C LEU A 35 -1.43 26.40 -19.60
N LEU A 36 -2.21 26.01 -18.60
CA LEU A 36 -1.69 25.39 -17.38
C LEU A 36 -0.98 24.07 -17.70
N ALA A 37 -1.50 23.26 -18.64
CA ALA A 37 -0.82 22.03 -19.06
C ALA A 37 0.57 22.30 -19.67
N ASP A 38 0.67 23.32 -20.53
CA ASP A 38 1.94 23.74 -21.13
C ASP A 38 2.91 24.28 -20.08
N LEU A 39 2.43 25.12 -19.15
CA LEU A 39 3.23 25.66 -18.05
C LEU A 39 3.71 24.55 -17.10
N GLN A 40 2.85 23.57 -16.82
CA GLN A 40 3.20 22.40 -16.03
C GLN A 40 4.29 21.58 -16.71
N LYS A 41 4.19 21.37 -18.02
CA LYS A 41 5.23 20.70 -18.79
C LYS A 41 6.55 21.47 -18.73
N GLN A 42 6.52 22.80 -18.94
CA GLN A 42 7.73 23.64 -18.85
C GLN A 42 8.40 23.55 -17.48
N TYR A 43 7.62 23.55 -16.39
CA TYR A 43 8.15 23.34 -15.04
C TYR A 43 8.80 21.97 -14.89
N LEU A 44 8.16 20.89 -15.35
CA LEU A 44 8.72 19.54 -15.27
C LEU A 44 10.01 19.39 -16.09
N ASP A 45 10.05 20.00 -17.27
CA ASP A 45 11.22 20.03 -18.13
C ASP A 45 12.38 20.81 -17.47
N ALA A 46 12.11 22.00 -16.93
CA ALA A 46 13.11 22.81 -16.22
C ALA A 46 13.66 22.11 -14.98
N ARG A 47 12.79 21.47 -14.19
CA ARG A 47 13.19 20.64 -13.05
C ARG A 47 14.06 19.46 -13.45
N ALA A 48 13.76 18.81 -14.58
CA ALA A 48 14.58 17.72 -15.09
C ALA A 48 15.97 18.22 -15.54
N VAL A 49 16.04 19.41 -16.15
CA VAL A 49 17.31 20.06 -16.51
C VAL A 49 18.15 20.37 -15.26
N ARG A 50 17.56 21.00 -14.25
CA ARG A 50 18.27 21.27 -12.98
C ARG A 50 18.78 20.00 -12.34
N LYS A 51 17.95 18.96 -12.25
CA LYS A 51 18.36 17.66 -11.71
C LYS A 51 19.56 17.09 -12.47
N ARG A 52 19.52 17.10 -13.81
CA ARG A 52 20.62 16.62 -14.65
C ARG A 52 21.91 17.40 -14.40
N GLN A 53 21.82 18.73 -14.28
CA GLN A 53 23.00 19.57 -14.04
C GLN A 53 23.59 19.36 -12.64
N LEU A 54 22.75 19.25 -11.61
CA LEU A 54 23.18 18.90 -10.26
C LEU A 54 23.90 17.54 -10.23
N GLU A 55 23.39 16.55 -10.95
CA GLU A 55 24.02 15.22 -11.06
C GLU A 55 25.35 15.24 -11.83
N SER A 56 25.51 16.13 -12.82
CA SER A 56 26.66 16.15 -13.72
C SER A 56 27.82 17.01 -13.19
N PHE A 57 27.52 18.16 -12.60
CA PHE A 57 28.51 19.20 -12.29
C PHE A 57 28.52 19.60 -10.80
N GLY A 58 27.52 19.16 -10.03
CA GLY A 58 27.35 19.52 -8.62
C GLY A 58 26.56 20.81 -8.41
N ALA A 59 26.34 21.17 -7.14
CA ALA A 59 25.50 22.30 -6.77
C ALA A 59 26.16 23.68 -6.94
N GLU A 60 27.49 23.73 -6.95
CA GLU A 60 28.28 24.97 -7.05
C GLU A 60 28.54 25.38 -8.51
N ASP A 61 28.01 24.63 -9.49
CA ASP A 61 28.19 24.96 -10.90
C ASP A 61 27.25 26.11 -11.31
N PRO A 62 27.76 27.17 -11.98
CA PRO A 62 26.94 28.30 -12.39
C PRO A 62 25.76 27.91 -13.29
N MET A 63 25.86 26.82 -14.06
CA MET A 63 24.72 26.36 -14.85
C MET A 63 23.63 25.80 -13.95
N ALA A 64 23.99 25.08 -12.89
CA ALA A 64 23.02 24.54 -11.94
C ALA A 64 22.23 25.65 -11.23
N GLU A 65 22.86 26.80 -10.97
CA GLU A 65 22.21 28.01 -10.46
C GLU A 65 21.22 28.58 -11.49
N ILE A 66 21.64 28.74 -12.75
CA ILE A 66 20.74 29.18 -13.84
C ILE A 66 19.55 28.23 -14.01
N ALA A 67 19.79 26.91 -13.94
CA ALA A 67 18.71 25.93 -14.05
C ALA A 67 17.78 25.95 -12.84
N ALA A 68 18.27 26.34 -11.65
CA ALA A 68 17.42 26.60 -10.50
C ALA A 68 16.51 27.82 -10.74
N ASP A 69 17.05 28.92 -11.24
CA ASP A 69 16.27 30.12 -11.59
C ASP A 69 15.22 29.84 -12.67
N MET A 70 15.57 29.01 -13.66
CA MET A 70 14.63 28.55 -14.69
C MET A 70 13.51 27.69 -14.11
N GLU A 71 13.82 26.76 -13.19
CA GLU A 71 12.80 25.96 -12.50
C GLU A 71 11.87 26.86 -11.68
N ASP A 72 12.42 27.79 -10.91
CA ASP A 72 11.64 28.68 -10.05
C ASP A 72 10.74 29.62 -10.87
N SER A 73 11.25 30.13 -11.99
CA SER A 73 10.45 30.96 -12.92
C SER A 73 9.28 30.18 -13.51
N ALA A 74 9.52 28.95 -13.97
CA ALA A 74 8.48 28.08 -14.52
C ALA A 74 7.46 27.67 -13.45
N TRP A 75 7.94 27.40 -12.22
CA TRP A 75 7.08 27.11 -11.07
C TRP A 75 6.16 28.28 -10.75
N CYS A 76 6.69 29.50 -10.68
CA CYS A 76 5.91 30.70 -10.37
C CYS A 76 4.85 30.98 -11.44
N ALA A 77 5.19 30.81 -12.72
CA ALA A 77 4.24 30.99 -13.82
C ALA A 77 3.09 29.97 -13.75
N MET A 78 3.41 28.69 -13.57
CA MET A 78 2.42 27.62 -13.39
C MET A 78 1.54 27.87 -12.16
N GLN A 79 2.14 28.24 -11.02
CA GLN A 79 1.42 28.48 -9.77
C GLN A 79 0.45 29.66 -9.90
N THR A 80 0.89 30.75 -10.55
CA THR A 80 0.05 31.92 -10.79
C THR A 80 -1.17 31.53 -11.61
N ARG A 81 -0.98 30.82 -12.73
CA ARG A 81 -2.10 30.35 -13.56
C ARG A 81 -3.04 29.43 -12.81
N TYR A 82 -2.51 28.52 -12.00
CA TYR A 82 -3.32 27.64 -11.15
C TYR A 82 -4.17 28.43 -10.14
N ILE A 83 -3.63 29.50 -9.52
CA ILE A 83 -4.40 30.36 -8.60
C ILE A 83 -5.54 31.06 -9.33
N GLU A 84 -5.29 31.60 -10.53
CA GLU A 84 -6.33 32.22 -11.35
C GLU A 84 -7.48 31.26 -11.66
N LEU A 85 -7.16 30.04 -12.09
CA LEU A 85 -8.15 29.00 -12.39
C LEU A 85 -8.91 28.53 -11.14
N ARG A 86 -8.26 28.61 -9.97
CA ARG A 86 -8.86 28.30 -8.68
C ARG A 86 -9.87 29.34 -8.22
N ASP A 87 -9.74 30.58 -8.66
CA ASP A 87 -10.74 31.63 -8.40
C ASP A 87 -11.98 31.48 -9.31
N GLU A 88 -11.88 30.70 -10.39
CA GLU A 88 -13.00 30.38 -11.28
C GLU A 88 -13.95 29.33 -10.67
N ARG A 89 -15.03 29.81 -10.03
CA ARG A 89 -16.02 28.97 -9.31
C ARG A 89 -16.61 27.81 -10.12
N LEU A 90 -16.88 28.02 -11.41
CA LEU A 90 -17.49 26.99 -12.27
C LEU A 90 -16.51 25.86 -12.59
N LEU A 91 -15.25 26.20 -12.83
CA LEU A 91 -14.19 25.23 -13.10
C LEU A 91 -13.86 24.45 -11.83
N MET A 92 -13.73 25.15 -10.70
CA MET A 92 -13.54 24.55 -9.39
C MET A 92 -14.60 23.52 -9.01
N ALA A 93 -15.88 23.80 -9.28
CA ALA A 93 -16.96 22.85 -9.02
C ALA A 93 -16.82 21.56 -9.86
N ARG A 94 -16.32 21.66 -11.10
CA ARG A 94 -16.06 20.49 -11.96
C ARG A 94 -14.87 19.68 -11.45
N VAL A 95 -13.76 20.34 -11.15
CA VAL A 95 -12.55 19.69 -10.59
C VAL A 95 -12.87 18.96 -9.29
N GLN A 96 -13.60 19.59 -8.37
CA GLN A 96 -14.01 18.94 -7.12
C GLN A 96 -14.91 17.71 -7.36
N LYS A 97 -15.79 17.75 -8.37
CA LYS A 97 -16.65 16.62 -8.72
C LYS A 97 -15.83 15.43 -9.21
N GLU A 98 -14.84 15.69 -10.06
CA GLU A 98 -13.95 14.68 -10.64
C GLU A 98 -13.03 14.06 -9.59
N MET A 99 -12.37 14.87 -8.77
CA MET A 99 -11.55 14.37 -7.65
C MET A 99 -12.37 13.51 -6.68
N ARG A 100 -13.64 13.86 -6.41
CA ARG A 100 -14.53 13.03 -5.58
C ARG A 100 -14.88 11.71 -6.27
N ALA A 101 -15.02 11.69 -7.59
CA ALA A 101 -15.26 10.47 -8.35
C ALA A 101 -14.04 9.54 -8.29
N GLU A 102 -12.84 10.06 -8.55
CA GLU A 102 -11.59 9.28 -8.47
C GLU A 102 -11.36 8.72 -7.07
N ARG A 103 -11.52 9.54 -6.02
CA ARG A 103 -11.37 9.08 -4.63
C ARG A 103 -12.31 7.93 -4.29
N ARG A 104 -13.55 7.98 -4.78
CA ARG A 104 -14.53 6.90 -4.60
C ARG A 104 -14.10 5.63 -5.34
N GLU A 105 -13.54 5.76 -6.54
CA GLU A 105 -13.05 4.63 -7.31
C GLU A 105 -11.83 3.97 -6.64
N ARG A 106 -10.83 4.76 -6.24
CA ARG A 106 -9.66 4.28 -5.47
C ARG A 106 -10.08 3.57 -4.18
N ALA A 107 -11.06 4.13 -3.47
CA ALA A 107 -11.63 3.49 -2.28
C ALA A 107 -12.26 2.12 -2.60
N ARG A 108 -13.04 2.01 -3.69
CA ARG A 108 -13.63 0.75 -4.13
C ARG A 108 -12.59 -0.29 -4.52
N LEU A 109 -11.55 0.11 -5.25
CA LEU A 109 -10.45 -0.79 -5.64
C LEU A 109 -9.70 -1.30 -4.40
N SER A 110 -9.34 -0.41 -3.47
CA SER A 110 -8.68 -0.82 -2.23
C SER A 110 -9.53 -1.77 -1.38
N GLN A 111 -10.85 -1.57 -1.33
CA GLN A 111 -11.76 -2.50 -0.66
C GLN A 111 -11.77 -3.88 -1.34
N ARG A 112 -11.83 -3.92 -2.67
CA ARG A 112 -11.78 -5.18 -3.43
C ARG A 112 -10.46 -5.92 -3.20
N GLU A 113 -9.34 -5.20 -3.15
CA GLU A 113 -8.04 -5.81 -2.86
C GLU A 113 -7.97 -6.36 -1.44
N LYS A 114 -8.45 -5.61 -0.44
CA LYS A 114 -8.53 -6.09 0.95
C LYS A 114 -9.39 -7.34 1.06
N GLN A 115 -10.54 -7.39 0.36
CA GLN A 115 -11.40 -8.57 0.32
C GLN A 115 -10.71 -9.77 -0.33
N LYS A 116 -10.02 -9.58 -1.47
CA LYS A 116 -9.25 -10.64 -2.12
C LYS A 116 -8.14 -11.17 -1.21
N ARG A 117 -7.39 -10.28 -0.55
CA ARG A 117 -6.32 -10.67 0.38
C ARG A 117 -6.87 -11.41 1.60
N ALA A 118 -7.99 -10.96 2.16
CA ALA A 118 -8.66 -11.66 3.25
C ALA A 118 -9.10 -13.08 2.82
N LEU A 119 -9.69 -13.21 1.63
CA LEU A 119 -10.12 -14.50 1.09
C LEU A 119 -8.95 -15.46 0.88
N LEU A 120 -7.83 -14.97 0.32
CA LEU A 120 -6.60 -15.77 0.17
C LEU A 120 -6.03 -16.18 1.53
N PHE A 121 -6.06 -15.29 2.52
CA PHE A 121 -5.62 -15.61 3.88
C PHE A 121 -6.48 -16.70 4.53
N PHE A 122 -7.81 -16.63 4.37
CA PHE A 122 -8.71 -17.69 4.86
C PHE A 122 -8.44 -19.03 4.18
N GLN A 123 -8.23 -19.05 2.85
CA GLN A 123 -7.88 -20.28 2.14
C GLN A 123 -6.54 -20.87 2.63
N GLN A 124 -5.53 -20.05 2.85
CA GLN A 124 -4.24 -20.50 3.38
C GLN A 124 -4.38 -21.06 4.81
N ALA A 125 -5.18 -20.41 5.66
CA ALA A 125 -5.43 -20.87 7.02
C ALA A 125 -6.13 -22.26 7.05
N GLU A 126 -7.06 -22.51 6.13
CA GLU A 126 -7.70 -23.83 6.01
C GLU A 126 -6.72 -24.92 5.60
N ILE A 127 -5.86 -24.64 4.61
CA ILE A 127 -4.82 -25.58 4.17
C ILE A 127 -3.88 -25.92 5.34
N PHE A 128 -3.46 -24.89 6.09
CA PHE A 128 -2.57 -25.08 7.23
C PHE A 128 -3.21 -25.92 8.35
N ARG A 129 -4.51 -25.73 8.62
CA ARG A 129 -5.27 -26.59 9.56
C ARG A 129 -5.27 -28.05 9.08
N ARG A 130 -5.58 -28.30 7.81
CA ARG A 130 -5.58 -29.66 7.24
C ARG A 130 -4.21 -30.33 7.30
N ILE A 131 -3.12 -29.57 7.13
CA ILE A 131 -1.76 -30.10 7.26
C ILE A 131 -1.49 -30.50 8.71
N LYS A 132 -1.79 -29.63 9.68
CA LYS A 132 -1.64 -29.93 11.11
C LYS A 132 -2.45 -31.15 11.56
N ASP A 133 -3.70 -31.27 11.10
CA ASP A 133 -4.56 -32.42 11.43
C ASP A 133 -3.98 -33.73 10.88
N LYS A 134 -3.39 -33.69 9.68
CA LYS A 134 -2.69 -34.87 9.10
C LYS A 134 -1.45 -35.24 9.89
N GLU A 135 -0.66 -34.27 10.34
CA GLU A 135 0.51 -34.54 11.19
C GLU A 135 0.12 -35.16 12.53
N GLN A 136 -0.96 -34.66 13.16
CA GLN A 136 -1.48 -35.24 14.40
C GLN A 136 -1.99 -36.67 14.20
N ARG A 137 -2.73 -36.94 13.11
CA ARG A 137 -3.19 -38.29 12.78
C ARG A 137 -2.03 -39.26 12.58
N LYS A 138 -0.97 -38.85 11.87
CA LYS A 138 0.23 -39.67 11.70
C LYS A 138 0.91 -39.98 13.02
N LYS A 139 1.00 -38.99 13.93
CA LYS A 139 1.57 -39.23 15.28
C LYS A 139 0.72 -40.24 16.07
N LEU A 140 -0.60 -40.08 16.08
CA LEU A 140 -1.54 -41.03 16.70
C LEU A 140 -1.45 -42.44 16.08
N GLU A 141 -1.32 -42.54 14.76
CA GLU A 141 -1.13 -43.84 14.08
C GLU A 141 0.19 -44.49 14.49
N VAL A 142 1.29 -43.73 14.57
CA VAL A 142 2.60 -44.23 15.03
C VAL A 142 2.54 -44.66 16.49
N GLU A 143 1.90 -43.87 17.37
CA GLU A 143 1.70 -44.20 18.78
C GLU A 143 0.84 -45.46 18.95
N ASN A 144 -0.26 -45.57 18.21
CA ASN A 144 -1.12 -46.76 18.22
C ASN A 144 -0.39 -47.99 17.67
N PHE A 145 0.43 -47.84 16.63
CA PHE A 145 1.24 -48.93 16.08
C PHE A 145 2.30 -49.39 17.10
N LEU A 146 2.97 -48.45 17.78
CA LEU A 146 3.90 -48.74 18.87
C LEU A 146 3.21 -49.47 20.03
N LEU A 147 2.03 -49.01 20.46
CA LEU A 147 1.25 -49.68 21.51
C LEU A 147 0.82 -51.08 21.09
N ALA A 148 0.33 -51.26 19.86
CA ALA A 148 -0.04 -52.57 19.34
C ALA A 148 1.17 -53.50 19.25
N PHE A 149 2.33 -53.00 18.83
CA PHE A 149 3.58 -53.75 18.77
C PHE A 149 4.04 -54.20 20.17
N ILE A 150 3.98 -53.32 21.16
CA ILE A 150 4.30 -53.63 22.56
C ILE A 150 3.32 -54.69 23.10
N LEU A 151 2.01 -54.53 22.87
CA LEU A 151 1.00 -55.50 23.33
C LEU A 151 1.14 -56.86 22.64
N LEU A 152 1.52 -56.91 21.36
CA LEU A 152 1.76 -58.17 20.65
C LEU A 152 3.00 -58.91 21.19
N TRP A 153 4.06 -58.17 21.53
CA TRP A 153 5.32 -58.75 22.00
C TRP A 153 5.26 -59.20 23.46
N PHE A 154 4.56 -58.45 24.31
CA PHE A 154 4.45 -58.74 25.74
C PHE A 154 3.14 -59.43 26.15
N GLY A 155 2.14 -59.48 25.27
CA GLY A 155 0.83 -60.10 25.53
C GLY A 155 0.81 -61.64 25.73
N PRO A 156 1.63 -62.46 25.06
CA PRO A 156 1.55 -63.91 25.25
C PRO A 156 2.17 -64.42 26.57
N MET A 157 2.76 -63.57 27.41
CA MET A 157 3.41 -63.97 28.67
C MET A 157 2.44 -64.16 29.87
N THR A 158 1.15 -63.84 29.74
CA THR A 158 0.19 -63.96 30.86
C THR A 158 -0.83 -65.10 30.71
N GLY A 159 -0.67 -65.98 29.72
CA GLY A 159 -1.66 -66.98 29.34
C GLY A 159 -1.27 -68.45 29.53
N LEU A 160 -0.65 -68.87 30.65
CA LEU A 160 -0.53 -70.29 31.04
C LEU A 160 -0.52 -70.46 32.57
N ALA A 161 -1.54 -69.93 33.27
CA ALA A 161 -1.83 -70.38 34.63
C ALA A 161 -2.76 -71.61 34.55
N CYS A 162 -2.15 -72.79 34.51
CA CYS A 162 -2.82 -74.09 34.59
C CYS A 162 -3.44 -74.22 36.00
N PRO A 163 -4.77 -74.37 36.18
CA PRO A 163 -5.32 -74.70 37.49
C PRO A 163 -5.18 -76.21 37.69
N THR A 164 -4.14 -76.64 38.40
CA THR A 164 -4.07 -78.00 38.92
C THR A 164 -5.14 -78.15 39.99
N ASN A 165 -6.18 -78.85 39.58
CA ASN A 165 -7.37 -79.21 40.33
C ASN A 165 -6.97 -80.11 41.50
N ASN A 166 -7.02 -79.57 42.71
CA ASN A 166 -6.86 -80.32 43.95
C ASN A 166 -8.26 -80.78 44.37
N PHE A 167 -8.63 -82.02 44.06
CA PHE A 167 -9.80 -82.65 44.66
C PHE A 167 -9.54 -84.12 45.00
N ARG A 168 -9.71 -84.41 46.29
CA ARG A 168 -9.55 -85.67 47.02
C ARG A 168 -10.32 -86.84 46.42
N ALA A 169 -9.77 -88.04 46.60
CA ALA A 169 -10.38 -89.09 47.43
C ALA A 169 -9.26 -89.94 48.05
#